data_AF-A0A9W6XCM2-F1
#
_entry.id   AF-A0A9W6XCM2-F1
#
_cell.length_a   1.000
_cell.length_b   1.000
_cell.length_c   1.000
_cell.angle_alpha   90.00
_cell.angle_beta   90.00
_cell.angle_gamma   90.00
#
_symmetry.space_group_name_H-M   'P 1'
#
loop_
_entity.id
_entity.type
_entity.pdbx_description
1 polymer ?
#
loop_
_entity_poly.entity_id
_entity_poly.type
_entity_poly.pdbx_seq_one_letter_code
_entity_poly.pdbx_strand_id
1 'polypeptide(L)'
;MCQSNQVKLHPPNRKSLPASSEARDDGAAATGGFPKASTPRLENRRRWCVAGSAGGWKVGKDAHDVVCAAAEILELLPEGVDRAGPATWTSFQKASHDVDGLEVSRAGSTAHTVKIKLLAAQTPERFSISPELEAAIGQYLGPAKAHTKQDIVLAMWEYIKLRNLIKEDDCRVVVCDERLVQVLNCVSLPFTSIVVALKQHLTPINSIDLEYTLSLSTACESELLDEKFFDISVAATSDLDRMRVRALKECEELQHDQKKELALLQAQELDILERLQMHTRKKEWMAQFAQDPCGFMADVKKSQLADEEVRLVISMLFSNKMLD
;
A
#
# COMPACT_ATOMS: atom_id res chain seq x y z
N MET A 1 34.12 4.41 25.43
CA MET A 1 32.74 4.80 25.06
C MET A 1 32.35 3.97 23.86
N CYS A 2 31.35 3.09 23.98
CA CYS A 2 30.86 2.32 22.84
C CYS A 2 30.15 3.29 21.89
N GLN A 3 30.72 3.51 20.70
CA GLN A 3 30.09 4.30 19.65
C GLN A 3 28.94 3.47 19.05
N SER A 4 27.77 4.09 18.92
CA SER A 4 26.67 3.52 18.14
C SER A 4 26.89 3.87 16.67
N ASN A 5 26.92 2.86 15.82
CA ASN A 5 26.96 3.01 14.38
C ASN A 5 25.55 3.13 13.84
N GLN A 6 25.35 4.04 12.87
CA GLN A 6 24.06 4.23 12.23
C GLN A 6 24.18 4.08 10.71
N VAL A 7 23.19 3.43 10.08
CA VAL A 7 23.02 3.36 8.62
C VAL A 7 21.75 4.10 8.25
N LYS A 8 21.84 5.02 7.28
CA LYS A 8 20.73 5.85 6.84
C LYS A 8 20.47 5.69 5.35
N LEU A 9 19.21 5.48 4.98
CA LEU A 9 18.71 5.44 3.61
C LEU A 9 17.83 6.65 3.37
N HIS A 10 18.11 7.46 2.35
CA HIS A 10 17.27 8.59 1.96
C HIS A 10 17.43 8.94 0.48
N PRO A 11 16.44 9.60 -0.17
CA PRO A 11 16.62 10.22 -1.47
C PRO A 11 17.63 11.37 -1.36
N PRO A 12 18.43 11.66 -2.41
CA PRO A 12 19.49 12.66 -2.35
C PRO A 12 18.93 14.04 -2.01
N ASN A 13 19.63 14.73 -1.11
CA ASN A 13 19.38 16.13 -0.83
C ASN A 13 19.69 16.98 -2.07
N ARG A 14 18.77 17.85 -2.49
CA ARG A 14 18.87 18.65 -3.74
C ARG A 14 20.13 19.51 -3.83
N LYS A 15 20.83 19.71 -2.71
CA LYS A 15 22.03 20.55 -2.57
C LYS A 15 23.36 19.85 -2.86
N SER A 16 23.42 18.52 -3.01
CA SER A 16 24.66 17.76 -3.25
C SER A 16 24.81 17.15 -4.64
N LEU A 17 23.94 17.51 -5.60
CA LEU A 17 24.10 17.09 -6.99
C LEU A 17 25.23 17.87 -7.67
N PRO A 18 26.27 17.22 -8.24
CA PRO A 18 27.10 17.88 -9.24
C PRO A 18 26.20 18.24 -10.42
N ALA A 19 26.29 19.48 -10.89
CA ALA A 19 25.54 19.98 -12.04
C ALA A 19 25.69 18.99 -13.20
N SER A 20 24.58 18.36 -13.60
CA SER A 20 24.56 17.57 -14.83
C SER A 20 24.81 18.55 -15.97
N SER A 21 25.86 18.34 -16.75
CA SER A 21 26.17 19.15 -17.91
C SER A 21 24.99 19.07 -18.89
N GLU A 22 24.16 20.11 -18.91
CA GLU A 22 23.28 20.40 -20.04
C GLU A 22 24.17 20.54 -21.27
N ALA A 23 24.06 19.57 -22.18
CA ALA A 23 24.61 19.70 -23.51
C ALA A 23 23.96 20.92 -24.16
N ARG A 24 24.76 21.98 -24.35
CA ARG A 24 24.41 23.11 -25.21
C ARG A 24 24.29 22.58 -26.64
N ASP A 25 23.07 22.53 -27.13
CA ASP A 25 22.77 22.31 -28.54
C ASP A 25 22.84 23.67 -29.22
N ASP A 26 24.01 24.00 -29.78
CA ASP A 26 24.20 25.19 -30.60
C ASP A 26 23.46 25.01 -31.93
N GLY A 27 22.50 25.90 -32.17
CA GLY A 27 21.58 25.82 -33.28
C GLY A 27 22.23 25.94 -34.67
N ALA A 28 21.74 25.13 -35.60
CA ALA A 28 21.81 25.39 -37.03
C ALA A 28 20.41 25.25 -37.65
N ALA A 29 20.01 26.30 -38.38
CA ALA A 29 18.67 26.53 -38.87
C ALA A 29 18.26 25.68 -40.09
N ALA A 30 16.94 25.49 -40.19
CA ALA A 30 16.12 25.30 -41.40
C ALA A 30 16.12 23.90 -42.09
N THR A 31 15.03 23.15 -41.91
CA THR A 31 13.91 22.99 -42.88
C THR A 31 12.90 21.96 -42.35
N GLY A 32 11.62 22.14 -42.71
CA GLY A 32 10.47 21.56 -42.02
C GLY A 32 10.43 20.04 -41.90
N GLY A 33 10.17 19.58 -40.68
CA GLY A 33 9.79 18.20 -40.35
C GLY A 33 8.85 18.23 -39.15
N PHE A 34 7.76 17.47 -39.24
CA PHE A 34 6.79 17.25 -38.16
C PHE A 34 7.49 16.99 -36.81
N PRO A 35 6.96 17.49 -35.68
CA PRO A 35 7.56 17.22 -34.37
C PRO A 35 7.52 15.71 -34.12
N LYS A 36 8.70 15.08 -34.01
CA LYS A 36 8.83 13.72 -33.48
C LYS A 36 8.19 13.72 -32.10
N ALA A 37 7.14 12.93 -31.93
CA ALA A 37 6.56 12.66 -30.63
C ALA A 37 7.70 12.22 -29.69
N SER A 38 7.93 13.01 -28.64
CA SER A 38 8.85 12.65 -27.56
C SER A 38 8.41 11.28 -27.05
N THR A 39 9.28 10.29 -27.15
CA THR A 39 9.02 8.97 -26.57
C THR A 39 8.72 9.15 -25.08
N PRO A 40 7.57 8.65 -24.58
CA PRO A 40 7.23 8.78 -23.18
C PRO A 40 8.32 8.13 -22.33
N ARG A 41 8.73 8.79 -21.26
CA ARG A 41 9.76 8.29 -20.35
C ARG A 41 9.17 7.14 -19.53
N LEU A 42 9.47 5.91 -19.92
CA LEU A 42 8.90 4.68 -19.33
C LEU A 42 9.49 4.33 -17.96
N GLU A 43 10.67 4.89 -17.64
CA GLU A 43 11.39 4.65 -16.39
C GLU A 43 11.88 5.96 -15.79
N ASN A 44 11.60 6.14 -14.50
CA ASN A 44 12.18 7.21 -13.70
C ASN A 44 13.41 6.67 -12.97
N ARG A 45 14.58 7.23 -13.28
CA ARG A 45 15.77 7.01 -12.44
C ARG A 45 15.58 7.78 -11.14
N ARG A 46 15.49 7.04 -10.03
CA ARG A 46 15.56 7.59 -8.69
C ARG A 46 16.91 7.21 -8.10
N ARG A 47 17.63 8.21 -7.60
CA ARG A 47 18.88 7.99 -6.88
C ARG A 47 18.56 7.80 -5.41
N TRP A 48 19.18 6.81 -4.78
CA TRP A 48 19.11 6.55 -3.36
C TRP A 48 20.49 6.72 -2.74
N CYS A 49 20.57 7.31 -1.56
CA CYS A 49 21.80 7.48 -0.80
C CYS A 49 21.77 6.55 0.43
N VAL A 50 22.86 5.81 0.61
CA VAL A 50 23.16 5.04 1.83
C VAL A 50 24.34 5.71 2.50
N ALA A 51 24.17 6.15 3.75
CA ALA A 51 25.23 6.81 4.51
C ALA A 51 25.47 6.12 5.85
N GLY A 52 26.74 5.95 6.23
CA GLY A 52 27.14 5.53 7.57
C GLY A 52 27.50 6.73 8.45
N SER A 53 27.06 6.74 9.70
CA SER A 53 27.41 7.79 10.67
C SER A 53 27.91 7.24 12.00
N ALA A 54 28.86 7.95 12.60
CA ALA A 54 29.26 7.83 14.01
C ALA A 54 28.67 9.01 14.81
N GLY A 55 27.39 8.92 15.20
CA GLY A 55 26.69 9.98 15.94
C GLY A 55 25.29 10.27 15.38
N GLY A 56 24.39 10.81 16.23
CA GLY A 56 22.97 10.98 15.91
C GLY A 56 22.66 12.22 15.05
N TRP A 57 21.88 12.04 13.99
CA TRP A 57 21.53 13.10 13.04
C TRP A 57 20.06 13.54 13.11
N LYS A 58 19.78 14.76 12.65
CA LYS A 58 18.41 15.28 12.45
C LYS A 58 17.97 15.10 10.99
N VAL A 59 16.77 14.58 10.78
CA VAL A 59 16.14 14.37 9.47
C VAL A 59 15.71 15.72 8.87
N GLY A 60 16.13 16.00 7.64
CA GLY A 60 15.64 17.13 6.84
C GLY A 60 14.48 16.69 5.95
N LYS A 61 13.37 17.44 5.98
CA LYS A 61 12.25 17.30 5.06
C LYS A 61 12.64 17.86 3.70
N ASP A 62 12.28 17.13 2.64
CA ASP A 62 11.78 17.63 1.35
C ASP A 62 12.20 16.70 0.20
N ALA A 63 11.40 15.66 -0.10
CA ALA A 63 11.24 15.13 -1.46
C ALA A 63 10.05 14.16 -1.55
N HIS A 64 9.07 14.47 -2.40
CA HIS A 64 7.96 13.57 -2.72
C HIS A 64 8.41 12.32 -3.52
N ASP A 65 7.70 11.22 -3.27
CA ASP A 65 7.73 9.91 -3.95
C ASP A 65 8.88 8.95 -3.57
N VAL A 66 8.80 8.37 -2.37
CA VAL A 66 9.50 7.12 -2.03
C VAL A 66 8.53 5.94 -2.20
N VAL A 67 8.70 5.14 -3.26
CA VAL A 67 7.81 4.00 -3.58
C VAL A 67 8.46 2.68 -3.13
N CYS A 68 8.73 2.54 -1.84
CA CYS A 68 9.14 1.27 -1.23
C CYS A 68 7.98 0.70 -0.40
N ALA A 69 7.51 -0.50 -0.71
CA ALA A 69 6.47 -1.16 0.08
C ALA A 69 7.06 -1.76 1.35
N ALA A 70 8.30 -2.23 1.25
CA ALA A 70 9.06 -2.79 2.35
C ALA A 70 10.56 -2.63 2.09
N ALA A 71 11.32 -2.57 3.18
CA ALA A 71 12.77 -2.59 3.18
C ALA A 71 13.23 -3.53 4.30
N GLU A 72 14.16 -4.42 4.00
CA GLU A 72 14.79 -5.31 4.97
C GLU A 72 16.29 -5.09 4.95
N ILE A 73 16.87 -4.79 6.11
CA ILE A 73 18.30 -4.62 6.30
C ILE A 73 18.83 -5.85 7.04
N LEU A 74 19.64 -6.64 6.32
CA LEU A 74 20.31 -7.84 6.79
C LEU A 74 21.80 -7.53 6.99
N GLU A 75 22.28 -7.53 8.23
CA GLU A 75 23.70 -7.43 8.53
C GLU A 75 24.35 -8.82 8.48
N LEU A 76 25.44 -8.97 7.71
CA LEU A 76 26.29 -10.14 7.85
C LEU A 76 27.28 -9.88 8.98
N LEU A 77 26.95 -10.35 10.18
CA LEU A 77 27.85 -10.31 11.33
C LEU A 77 28.99 -11.31 11.12
N PRO A 78 30.26 -10.96 11.42
CA PRO A 78 31.30 -11.96 11.60
C PRO A 78 30.87 -12.90 12.72
N GLU A 79 31.10 -14.20 12.53
CA GLU A 79 30.69 -15.24 13.47
C GLU A 79 31.15 -14.89 14.90
N GLY A 80 30.20 -14.58 15.80
CA GLY A 80 30.49 -14.41 17.24
C GLY A 80 29.93 -13.19 17.98
N VAL A 81 29.06 -12.34 17.40
CA VAL A 81 28.45 -11.20 18.13
C VAL A 81 26.92 -11.33 18.23
N ASP A 82 26.39 -11.07 19.43
CA ASP A 82 25.03 -11.39 19.93
C ASP A 82 23.84 -10.73 19.19
N ARG A 83 22.81 -11.55 18.94
CA ARG A 83 21.34 -11.35 19.07
C ARG A 83 20.59 -10.11 18.52
N ALA A 84 21.08 -9.38 17.53
CA ALA A 84 20.21 -8.44 16.79
C ALA A 84 19.74 -9.07 15.46
N GLY A 85 18.44 -9.40 15.37
CA GLY A 85 17.83 -9.90 14.12
C GLY A 85 17.76 -8.82 13.01
N PRO A 86 17.43 -9.22 11.77
CA PRO A 86 17.29 -8.28 10.65
C PRO A 86 16.28 -7.17 10.96
N ALA A 87 16.61 -5.94 10.57
CA ALA A 87 15.68 -4.82 10.69
C ALA A 87 14.72 -4.84 9.50
N THR A 88 13.43 -5.08 9.77
CA THR A 88 12.37 -5.11 8.74
C THR A 88 11.49 -3.87 8.87
N TRP A 89 11.19 -3.23 7.74
CA TRP A 89 10.27 -2.10 7.64
C TRP A 89 9.24 -2.37 6.54
N THR A 90 7.99 -2.00 6.79
CA THR A 90 6.90 -2.10 5.79
C THR A 90 6.02 -0.85 5.84
N SER A 91 5.64 -0.34 4.67
CA SER A 91 4.70 0.78 4.51
C SER A 91 3.27 0.46 4.98
N PHE A 92 2.95 -0.82 5.20
CA PHE A 92 1.64 -1.29 5.66
C PHE A 92 1.43 -1.14 7.17
N GLN A 93 2.49 -0.92 7.95
CA GLN A 93 2.36 -0.58 9.35
C GLN A 93 1.85 0.86 9.43
N LYS A 94 0.66 1.05 10.02
CA LYS A 94 -0.11 2.30 10.17
C LYS A 94 0.66 3.43 10.89
N ALA A 95 1.80 3.87 10.38
CA ALA A 95 2.40 5.15 10.73
C ALA A 95 1.75 6.19 9.82
N SER A 96 1.15 7.20 10.42
CA SER A 96 0.35 8.27 9.80
C SER A 96 1.13 9.21 8.87
N HIS A 97 2.33 8.86 8.44
CA HIS A 97 3.23 9.75 7.70
C HIS A 97 3.99 9.00 6.62
N ASP A 98 4.03 9.61 5.44
CA ASP A 98 4.97 9.27 4.36
C ASP A 98 6.40 9.46 4.90
N VAL A 99 7.25 8.44 4.76
CA VAL A 99 8.59 8.42 5.37
C VAL A 99 9.64 8.49 4.27
N ASP A 100 10.41 9.58 4.26
CA ASP A 100 11.44 9.84 3.25
C ASP A 100 12.74 9.04 3.48
N GLY A 101 12.97 8.49 4.67
CA GLY A 101 14.20 7.76 4.94
C GLY A 101 14.14 6.80 6.13
N LEU A 102 14.96 5.75 6.06
CA LEU A 102 15.09 4.72 7.07
C LEU A 102 16.44 4.87 7.78
N GLU A 103 16.42 4.91 9.12
CA GLU A 103 17.63 5.00 9.94
C GLU A 103 17.71 3.79 10.88
N VAL A 104 18.83 3.07 10.84
CA VAL A 104 19.08 1.90 11.68
C VAL A 104 20.32 2.17 12.53
N SER A 105 20.16 2.09 13.85
CA SER A 105 21.25 2.28 14.81
C SER A 105 21.60 0.96 15.49
N ARG A 106 22.90 0.64 15.59
CA ARG A 106 23.44 -0.55 16.27
C ARG A 106 24.72 -0.18 17.02
N ALA A 107 24.95 -0.77 18.18
CA ALA A 107 26.22 -0.65 18.87
C ALA A 107 27.25 -1.59 18.22
N GLY A 108 28.41 -1.09 17.81
CA GLY A 108 29.44 -1.93 17.20
C GLY A 108 30.74 -1.17 16.92
N SER A 109 31.87 -1.88 16.92
CA SER A 109 33.20 -1.28 16.74
C SER A 109 34.02 -1.93 15.62
N THR A 110 33.41 -2.81 14.82
CA THR A 110 34.05 -3.49 13.69
C THR A 110 33.40 -3.06 12.37
N ALA A 111 34.16 -3.13 11.28
CA ALA A 111 33.65 -2.90 9.94
C ALA A 111 32.72 -4.06 9.54
N HIS A 112 31.60 -3.76 8.89
CA HIS A 112 30.59 -4.76 8.52
C HIS A 112 29.98 -4.47 7.15
N THR A 113 29.60 -5.53 6.45
CA THR A 113 28.86 -5.43 5.20
C THR A 113 27.37 -5.65 5.45
N VAL A 114 26.59 -4.65 5.05
CA VAL A 114 25.14 -4.60 5.18
C VAL A 114 24.51 -4.92 3.83
N LYS A 115 23.61 -5.89 3.82
CA LYS A 115 22.78 -6.24 2.67
C LYS A 115 21.38 -5.64 2.85
N ILE A 116 20.98 -4.80 1.92
CA ILE A 116 19.73 -4.05 1.97
C ILE A 116 18.84 -4.58 0.85
N LYS A 117 17.72 -5.20 1.21
CA LYS A 117 16.71 -5.67 0.28
C LYS A 117 15.57 -4.68 0.20
N LEU A 118 15.39 -4.07 -0.97
CA LEU A 118 14.30 -3.14 -1.23
C LEU A 118 13.23 -3.82 -2.06
N LEU A 119 11.99 -3.82 -1.57
CA LEU A 119 10.83 -4.30 -2.30
C LEU A 119 9.97 -3.10 -2.73
N ALA A 120 9.93 -2.84 -4.04
CA ALA A 120 9.14 -1.75 -4.59
C ALA A 120 7.64 -1.97 -4.34
N ALA A 121 6.93 -0.92 -3.94
CA ALA A 121 5.48 -0.98 -3.77
C ALA A 121 4.79 -1.06 -5.13
N GLN A 122 4.43 -2.28 -5.53
CA GLN A 122 3.73 -2.52 -6.79
C GLN A 122 2.39 -3.17 -6.49
N THR A 123 1.35 -2.33 -6.43
CA THR A 123 -0.04 -2.74 -6.29
C THR A 123 -0.81 -2.25 -7.53
N PRO A 124 -1.28 -3.15 -8.40
CA PRO A 124 -1.18 -4.61 -8.35
C PRO A 124 0.23 -5.15 -8.62
N GLU A 125 0.46 -6.39 -8.19
CA GLU A 125 1.72 -7.12 -8.38
C GLU A 125 2.10 -7.20 -9.87
N ARG A 126 3.38 -6.93 -10.17
CA ARG A 126 3.91 -6.94 -11.53
C ARG A 126 4.96 -8.04 -11.72
N PHE A 127 5.02 -8.55 -12.94
CA PHE A 127 5.84 -9.68 -13.36
C PHE A 127 6.70 -9.30 -14.55
N SER A 128 7.95 -9.77 -14.54
CA SER A 128 8.69 -9.96 -15.79
C SER A 128 8.25 -11.28 -16.43
N ILE A 129 8.25 -11.30 -17.75
CA ILE A 129 7.89 -12.49 -18.52
C ILE A 129 9.15 -13.16 -19.08
N SER A 130 9.10 -14.47 -19.26
CA SER A 130 10.18 -15.22 -19.91
C SER A 130 10.35 -14.79 -21.38
N PRO A 131 11.56 -14.85 -21.96
CA PRO A 131 11.81 -14.50 -23.37
C PRO A 131 10.92 -15.24 -24.37
N GLU A 132 10.58 -16.51 -24.08
CA GLU A 132 9.74 -17.34 -24.94
C GLU A 132 8.32 -16.77 -25.02
N LEU A 133 7.75 -16.42 -23.86
CA LEU A 133 6.44 -15.78 -23.77
C LEU A 133 6.45 -14.38 -24.41
N GLU A 134 7.53 -13.61 -24.19
CA GLU A 134 7.70 -12.28 -24.81
C GLU A 134 7.72 -12.36 -26.34
N ALA A 135 8.38 -13.35 -26.93
CA ALA A 135 8.40 -13.56 -28.38
C ALA A 135 7.01 -13.89 -28.97
N ALA A 136 6.12 -14.48 -28.18
CA ALA A 136 4.76 -14.81 -28.59
C ALA A 136 3.79 -13.63 -28.44
N ILE A 137 3.69 -13.06 -27.23
CA ILE A 137 2.66 -12.06 -26.88
C ILE A 137 3.19 -10.64 -26.73
N GLY A 138 4.50 -10.41 -26.87
CA GLY A 138 5.15 -9.11 -26.62
C GLY A 138 4.59 -7.96 -27.46
N GLN A 139 4.13 -8.21 -28.68
CA GLN A 139 3.51 -7.18 -29.53
C GLN A 139 2.16 -6.67 -28.98
N TYR A 140 1.47 -7.49 -28.18
CA TYR A 140 0.18 -7.16 -27.57
C TYR A 140 0.35 -6.57 -26.16
N LEU A 141 1.57 -6.59 -25.64
CA LEU A 141 1.90 -5.99 -24.37
C LEU A 141 2.27 -4.51 -24.54
N GLY A 142 1.97 -3.72 -23.52
CA GLY A 142 2.36 -2.31 -23.48
C GLY A 142 3.88 -2.12 -23.41
N PRO A 143 4.39 -0.89 -23.55
CA PRO A 143 5.83 -0.60 -23.60
C PRO A 143 6.58 -0.78 -22.27
N ALA A 144 5.89 -1.24 -21.21
CA ALA A 144 6.50 -1.46 -19.90
C ALA A 144 7.37 -2.73 -19.91
N LYS A 145 8.43 -2.75 -19.10
CA LYS A 145 9.26 -3.97 -18.90
C LYS A 145 8.62 -5.01 -17.99
N ALA A 146 7.56 -4.63 -17.29
CA ALA A 146 6.86 -5.50 -16.36
C ALA A 146 5.36 -5.20 -16.35
N HIS A 147 4.59 -6.28 -16.25
CA HIS A 147 3.16 -6.28 -16.53
C HIS A 147 2.38 -6.92 -15.38
N THR A 148 1.11 -6.56 -15.25
CA THR A 148 0.23 -7.24 -14.31
C THR A 148 -0.20 -8.59 -14.87
N LYS A 149 -0.61 -9.52 -14.01
CA LYS A 149 -1.21 -10.79 -14.46
C LYS A 149 -2.40 -10.57 -15.41
N GLN A 150 -3.16 -9.50 -15.19
CA GLN A 150 -4.31 -9.16 -16.03
C GLN A 150 -3.88 -8.74 -17.44
N ASP A 151 -2.86 -7.89 -17.55
CA ASP A 151 -2.34 -7.45 -18.86
C ASP A 151 -1.82 -8.63 -19.67
N ILE A 152 -1.13 -9.57 -19.03
CA ILE A 152 -0.55 -10.75 -19.68
C ILE A 152 -1.64 -11.70 -20.18
N VAL A 153 -2.68 -11.94 -19.37
CA VAL A 153 -3.82 -12.77 -19.76
C VAL A 153 -4.61 -12.12 -20.90
N LEU A 154 -4.75 -10.79 -20.88
CA LEU A 154 -5.42 -10.05 -21.95
C LEU A 154 -4.62 -10.12 -23.26
N ALA A 155 -3.31 -9.89 -23.21
CA ALA A 155 -2.42 -10.03 -24.37
C ALA A 155 -2.45 -11.45 -24.96
N MET A 156 -2.46 -12.49 -24.10
CA MET A 156 -2.61 -13.88 -24.53
C MET A 156 -3.97 -14.12 -25.19
N TRP A 157 -5.05 -13.55 -24.65
CA TRP A 157 -6.38 -13.65 -25.26
C TRP A 157 -6.45 -12.99 -26.64
N GLU A 158 -5.85 -11.80 -26.79
CA GLU A 158 -5.76 -11.11 -28.07
C GLU A 158 -4.97 -11.91 -29.11
N TYR A 159 -3.84 -12.52 -28.69
CA TYR A 159 -3.06 -13.43 -29.53
C TYR A 159 -3.90 -14.59 -30.06
N ILE A 160 -4.63 -15.28 -29.15
CA ILE A 160 -5.47 -16.43 -29.48
C ILE A 160 -6.58 -16.05 -30.46
N LYS A 161 -7.24 -14.91 -30.21
CA LYS A 161 -8.31 -14.41 -31.08
C LYS A 161 -7.81 -14.04 -32.46
N LEU A 162 -6.73 -13.26 -32.55
CA LEU A 162 -6.26 -12.75 -33.83
C LEU A 162 -5.78 -13.88 -34.77
N ARG A 163 -5.30 -14.98 -34.18
CA ARG A 163 -4.84 -16.16 -34.91
C ARG A 163 -5.89 -17.26 -35.06
N ASN A 164 -7.13 -17.02 -34.62
CA ASN A 164 -8.24 -17.97 -34.65
C ASN A 164 -7.86 -19.35 -34.07
N LEU A 165 -7.16 -19.37 -32.94
CA LEU A 165 -6.66 -20.60 -32.30
C LEU A 165 -7.73 -21.34 -31.47
N ILE A 166 -8.97 -20.84 -31.46
CA ILE A 166 -10.08 -21.48 -30.77
C ILE A 166 -10.65 -22.56 -31.68
N LYS A 167 -10.82 -23.78 -31.15
CA LYS A 167 -11.36 -24.90 -31.93
C LYS A 167 -12.83 -24.65 -32.32
N GLU A 168 -13.18 -24.89 -33.59
CA GLU A 168 -14.54 -24.68 -34.10
C GLU A 168 -15.59 -25.58 -33.42
N ASP A 169 -15.25 -26.83 -33.15
CA ASP A 169 -16.16 -27.80 -32.52
C ASP A 169 -16.33 -27.60 -31.00
N ASP A 170 -15.32 -27.00 -30.34
CA ASP A 170 -15.32 -26.77 -28.89
C ASP A 170 -14.61 -25.46 -28.55
N CYS A 171 -15.41 -24.41 -28.38
CA CYS A 171 -14.94 -23.06 -28.07
C CYS A 171 -14.18 -22.94 -26.73
N ARG A 172 -14.11 -24.00 -25.93
CA ARG A 172 -13.35 -24.03 -24.67
C ARG A 172 -11.90 -24.44 -24.87
N VAL A 173 -11.57 -25.03 -26.01
CA VAL A 173 -10.25 -25.57 -26.32
C VAL A 173 -9.49 -24.64 -27.26
N VAL A 174 -8.24 -24.38 -26.90
CA VAL A 174 -7.28 -23.63 -27.72
C VAL A 174 -6.31 -24.63 -28.34
N VAL A 175 -6.14 -24.56 -29.65
CA VAL A 175 -5.14 -25.31 -30.42
C VAL A 175 -3.90 -24.43 -30.55
N CYS A 176 -2.79 -24.88 -29.99
CA CYS A 176 -1.56 -24.11 -29.97
C CYS A 176 -0.89 -24.09 -31.34
N ASP A 177 -0.48 -22.92 -31.80
CA ASP A 177 0.44 -22.79 -32.94
C ASP A 177 1.89 -23.06 -32.51
N GLU A 178 2.83 -23.09 -33.45
CA GLU A 178 4.23 -23.43 -33.17
C GLU A 178 4.85 -22.60 -32.04
N ARG A 179 4.53 -21.30 -31.97
CA ARG A 179 5.01 -20.41 -30.91
C ARG A 179 4.37 -20.74 -29.56
N LEU A 180 3.05 -20.95 -29.55
CA LEU A 180 2.34 -21.26 -28.32
C LEU A 180 2.67 -22.66 -27.80
N VAL A 181 3.01 -23.61 -28.68
CA VAL A 181 3.54 -24.92 -28.31
C VAL A 181 4.90 -24.78 -27.61
N GLN A 182 5.79 -23.91 -28.11
CA GLN A 182 7.09 -23.65 -27.46
C GLN A 182 6.94 -23.01 -26.08
N VAL A 183 5.95 -22.13 -25.90
CA VAL A 183 5.69 -21.50 -24.61
C VAL A 183 4.99 -22.47 -23.65
N LEU A 184 3.83 -23.02 -24.03
CA LEU A 184 2.98 -23.80 -23.12
C LEU A 184 3.34 -25.29 -23.05
N ASN A 185 4.26 -25.78 -23.88
CA ASN A 185 4.62 -27.20 -24.03
C ASN A 185 3.42 -28.14 -24.26
N CYS A 186 2.37 -27.63 -24.90
CA CYS A 186 1.11 -28.34 -25.13
C CYS A 186 0.59 -28.07 -26.55
N VAL A 187 0.04 -29.09 -27.21
CA VAL A 187 -0.54 -28.99 -28.57
C VAL A 187 -1.96 -28.43 -28.53
N SER A 188 -2.76 -28.79 -27.53
CA SER A 188 -4.06 -28.16 -27.27
C SER A 188 -4.39 -28.20 -25.78
N LEU A 189 -5.10 -27.21 -25.29
CA LEU A 189 -5.52 -27.14 -23.90
C LEU A 189 -6.80 -26.30 -23.72
N PRO A 190 -7.56 -26.53 -22.64
CA PRO A 190 -8.66 -25.65 -22.28
C PRO A 190 -8.18 -24.23 -21.97
N PHE A 191 -8.97 -23.21 -22.33
CA PHE A 191 -8.64 -21.81 -22.05
C PHE A 191 -8.39 -21.54 -20.56
N THR A 192 -9.12 -22.21 -19.66
CA THR A 192 -8.94 -22.10 -18.21
C THR A 192 -7.56 -22.56 -17.73
N SER A 193 -6.94 -23.51 -18.45
CA SER A 193 -5.62 -24.03 -18.12
C SER A 193 -4.48 -23.09 -18.56
N ILE A 194 -4.74 -22.15 -19.47
CA ILE A 194 -3.74 -21.20 -19.96
C ILE A 194 -3.20 -20.33 -18.83
N VAL A 195 -4.06 -19.83 -17.94
CA VAL A 195 -3.65 -19.02 -16.80
C VAL A 195 -2.71 -19.80 -15.87
N VAL A 196 -2.90 -21.11 -15.75
CA VAL A 196 -2.04 -21.98 -14.94
C VAL A 196 -0.70 -22.21 -15.63
N ALA A 197 -0.71 -22.51 -16.93
CA ALA A 197 0.50 -22.71 -17.72
C ALA A 197 1.38 -21.45 -17.78
N LEU A 198 0.74 -20.28 -17.90
CA LEU A 198 1.44 -18.98 -17.89
C LEU A 198 2.27 -18.75 -16.63
N LYS A 199 1.88 -19.29 -15.47
CA LYS A 199 2.60 -19.05 -14.20
C LYS A 199 4.08 -19.40 -14.26
N GLN A 200 4.47 -20.40 -15.04
CA GLN A 200 5.87 -20.82 -15.18
C GLN A 200 6.74 -19.78 -15.93
N HIS A 201 6.09 -18.88 -16.66
CA HIS A 201 6.72 -17.80 -17.42
C HIS A 201 6.64 -16.45 -16.71
N LEU A 202 6.05 -16.40 -15.51
CA LEU A 202 5.87 -15.17 -14.73
C LEU A 202 6.86 -15.17 -13.56
N THR A 203 7.83 -14.26 -13.63
CA THR A 203 8.76 -14.03 -12.53
C THR A 203 8.35 -12.75 -11.80
N PRO A 204 8.06 -12.78 -10.48
CA PRO A 204 7.81 -11.56 -9.72
C PRO A 204 9.00 -10.61 -9.88
N ILE A 205 8.77 -9.31 -9.97
CA ILE A 205 9.89 -8.37 -10.00
C ILE A 205 10.67 -8.51 -8.68
N ASN A 206 11.93 -8.94 -8.80
CA ASN A 206 12.80 -9.25 -7.68
C ASN A 206 13.02 -8.03 -6.76
N SER A 207 13.30 -8.32 -5.48
CA SER A 207 13.85 -7.32 -4.57
C SER A 207 15.17 -6.78 -5.12
N ILE A 208 15.41 -5.50 -4.91
CA ILE A 208 16.68 -4.87 -5.24
C ILE A 208 17.60 -5.11 -4.05
N ASP A 209 18.63 -5.93 -4.27
CA ASP A 209 19.63 -6.24 -3.26
C ASP A 209 20.82 -5.28 -3.39
N LEU A 210 21.02 -4.43 -2.39
CA LEU A 210 22.14 -3.48 -2.32
C LEU A 210 23.15 -3.96 -1.28
N GLU A 211 24.43 -3.78 -1.57
CA GLU A 211 25.53 -4.12 -0.65
C GLU A 211 26.34 -2.87 -0.30
N TYR A 212 26.42 -2.59 1.00
CA TYR A 212 27.14 -1.45 1.57
C TYR A 212 28.09 -1.91 2.67
N THR A 213 29.38 -1.61 2.53
CA THR A 213 30.40 -1.96 3.52
C THR A 213 30.74 -0.75 4.35
N LEU A 214 30.38 -0.79 5.63
CA LEU A 214 30.66 0.26 6.59
C LEU A 214 32.11 0.14 7.07
N SER A 215 32.96 1.06 6.64
CA SER A 215 34.37 1.12 7.03
C SER A 215 34.56 2.14 8.15
N LEU A 216 35.16 1.72 9.26
CA LEU A 216 35.40 2.58 10.43
C LEU A 216 36.71 3.37 10.36
N SER A 217 37.47 3.27 9.27
CA SER A 217 38.78 3.89 9.12
C SER A 217 38.72 5.43 9.11
N THR A 218 37.60 6.01 8.69
CA THR A 218 37.38 7.47 8.60
C THR A 218 36.70 8.07 9.83
N ALA A 219 36.36 7.27 10.85
CA ALA A 219 35.62 7.70 12.04
C ALA A 219 36.35 8.71 12.95
N CYS A 220 37.65 8.95 12.70
CA CYS A 220 38.46 9.89 13.48
C CYS A 220 38.32 11.34 13.00
N GLU A 221 37.87 11.58 11.76
CA GLU A 221 37.94 12.89 11.10
C GLU A 221 36.57 13.49 10.76
N SER A 222 35.50 12.70 10.68
CA SER A 222 34.16 13.14 10.29
C SER A 222 33.06 12.31 10.97
N GLU A 223 31.94 12.94 11.34
CA GLU A 223 30.74 12.25 11.84
C GLU A 223 30.08 11.36 10.78
N LEU A 224 30.26 11.70 9.49
CA LEU A 224 29.79 10.93 8.35
C LEU A 224 30.95 10.11 7.79
N LEU A 225 30.79 8.78 7.81
CA LEU A 225 31.85 7.81 7.49
C LEU A 225 32.04 7.60 5.99
N ASP A 226 30.95 7.31 5.27
CA ASP A 226 30.92 7.07 3.83
C ASP A 226 29.50 7.24 3.29
N GLU A 227 29.38 7.67 2.03
CA GLU A 227 28.12 7.82 1.28
C GLU A 227 28.20 7.04 -0.03
N LYS A 228 27.25 6.13 -0.23
CA LYS A 228 27.11 5.37 -1.48
C LYS A 228 25.78 5.65 -2.14
N PHE A 229 25.83 6.03 -3.42
CA PHE A 229 24.66 6.32 -4.23
C PHE A 229 24.31 5.14 -5.14
N PHE A 230 23.04 4.75 -5.13
CA PHE A 230 22.49 3.71 -6.01
C PHE A 230 21.42 4.34 -6.91
N ASP A 231 21.61 4.24 -8.23
CA ASP A 231 20.59 4.63 -9.19
C ASP A 231 19.65 3.44 -9.42
N ILE A 232 18.41 3.57 -8.93
CA ILE A 232 17.37 2.56 -9.06
C ILE A 232 16.37 3.03 -10.10
N SER A 233 16.09 2.14 -11.04
CA SER A 233 15.11 2.37 -12.08
C SER A 233 13.73 1.95 -11.60
N VAL A 234 12.82 2.91 -11.48
CA VAL A 234 11.44 2.66 -11.02
C VAL A 234 10.50 2.89 -12.20
N ALA A 235 9.54 1.99 -12.39
CA ALA A 235 8.52 2.14 -13.42
C ALA A 235 7.84 3.51 -13.27
N ALA A 236 7.78 4.28 -14.35
CA ALA A 236 7.06 5.54 -14.33
C ALA A 236 5.57 5.24 -14.10
N THR A 237 5.00 5.84 -13.06
CA THR A 237 3.55 5.83 -12.88
C THR A 237 2.93 6.66 -13.99
N SER A 238 1.97 6.10 -14.72
CA SER A 238 1.28 6.87 -15.75
C SER A 238 0.48 8.00 -15.10
N ASP A 239 0.25 9.09 -15.83
CA ASP A 239 -0.58 10.18 -15.33
C ASP A 239 -2.01 9.71 -14.99
N LEU A 240 -2.49 8.68 -15.71
CA LEU A 240 -3.76 8.01 -15.43
C LEU A 240 -3.74 7.24 -14.10
N ASP A 241 -2.64 6.54 -13.79
CA ASP A 241 -2.51 5.85 -12.50
C ASP A 241 -2.50 6.84 -11.34
N ARG A 242 -1.78 7.96 -11.50
CA ARG A 242 -1.76 9.03 -10.49
C ARG A 242 -3.14 9.65 -10.29
N MET A 243 -3.87 9.89 -11.37
CA MET A 243 -5.24 10.41 -11.32
C MET A 243 -6.18 9.39 -10.66
N ARG A 244 -6.05 8.11 -11.01
CA ARG A 244 -6.84 7.02 -10.41
C ARG A 244 -6.62 6.92 -8.91
N VAL A 245 -5.37 6.94 -8.44
CA VAL A 245 -5.05 6.88 -7.00
C VAL A 245 -5.65 8.08 -6.27
N ARG A 246 -5.54 9.30 -6.84
CA ARG A 246 -6.16 10.49 -6.26
C ARG A 246 -7.69 10.36 -6.18
N ALA A 247 -8.33 9.96 -7.27
CA ALA A 247 -9.78 9.81 -7.32
C ALA A 247 -10.28 8.74 -6.35
N LEU A 248 -9.56 7.63 -6.19
CA LEU A 248 -9.91 6.60 -5.21
C LEU A 248 -9.81 7.13 -3.78
N LYS A 249 -8.75 7.87 -3.46
CA LYS A 249 -8.58 8.50 -2.14
C LYS A 249 -9.70 9.51 -1.85
N GLU A 250 -10.02 10.38 -2.81
CA GLU A 250 -11.13 11.34 -2.70
C GLU A 250 -12.47 10.62 -2.49
N CYS A 251 -12.71 9.51 -3.20
CA CYS A 251 -13.90 8.68 -3.01
C CYS A 251 -13.96 8.06 -1.60
N GLU A 252 -12.85 7.55 -1.08
CA GLU A 252 -12.78 6.98 0.28
C GLU A 252 -13.06 8.04 1.35
N GLU A 253 -12.49 9.23 1.20
CA GLU A 253 -12.74 10.38 2.09
C GLU A 253 -14.22 10.79 2.07
N LEU A 254 -14.80 10.94 0.88
CA LEU A 254 -16.23 11.24 0.71
C LEU A 254 -17.13 10.17 1.32
N GLN A 255 -16.82 8.88 1.12
CA GLN A 255 -17.58 7.78 1.74
C GLN A 255 -17.51 7.83 3.27
N HIS A 256 -16.35 8.17 3.82
CA HIS A 256 -16.18 8.30 5.26
C HIS A 256 -17.03 9.44 5.83
N ASP A 257 -17.08 10.58 5.15
CA ASP A 257 -17.89 11.72 5.57
C ASP A 257 -19.39 11.46 5.42
N GLN A 258 -19.82 10.84 4.31
CA GLN A 258 -21.21 10.38 4.14
C GLN A 258 -21.64 9.43 5.26
N LYS A 259 -20.76 8.51 5.68
CA LYS A 259 -21.06 7.59 6.78
C LYS A 259 -21.24 8.31 8.12
N LYS A 260 -20.45 9.36 8.39
CA LYS A 260 -20.62 10.19 9.60
C LYS A 260 -21.95 10.93 9.58
N GLU A 261 -22.30 11.52 8.44
CA GLU A 261 -23.56 12.25 8.27
C GLU A 261 -24.76 11.31 8.45
N LEU A 262 -24.70 10.11 7.84
CA LEU A 262 -25.73 9.09 8.00
C LEU A 262 -25.90 8.67 9.47
N ALA A 263 -24.80 8.50 10.21
CA ALA A 263 -24.88 8.18 11.64
C ALA A 263 -25.51 9.31 12.46
N LEU A 264 -25.24 10.57 12.12
CA LEU A 264 -25.86 11.73 12.76
C LEU A 264 -27.36 11.77 12.50
N LEU A 265 -27.77 11.57 11.25
CA LEU A 265 -29.19 11.56 10.86
C LEU A 265 -29.94 10.41 11.55
N GLN A 266 -29.34 9.23 11.66
CA GLN A 266 -29.92 8.11 12.40
C GLN A 266 -30.09 8.43 13.89
N ALA A 267 -29.12 9.10 14.51
CA ALA A 267 -29.25 9.53 15.91
C ALA A 267 -30.38 10.56 16.09
N GLN A 268 -30.53 11.50 15.15
CA GLN A 268 -31.62 12.47 15.16
C GLN A 268 -32.99 11.83 14.96
N GLU A 269 -33.09 10.84 14.07
CA GLU A 269 -34.33 10.09 13.84
C GLU A 269 -34.78 9.37 15.12
N LEU A 270 -33.86 8.71 15.81
CA LEU A 270 -34.14 8.04 17.08
C LEU A 270 -34.61 9.01 18.17
N ASP A 271 -33.95 10.17 18.30
CA ASP A 271 -34.36 11.22 19.25
C ASP A 271 -35.77 11.74 18.96
N ILE A 272 -36.10 11.99 17.69
CA ILE A 272 -37.45 12.44 17.30
C ILE A 272 -38.50 11.36 17.61
N LEU A 273 -38.20 10.09 17.31
CA LEU A 273 -39.09 8.98 17.63
C LEU A 273 -39.33 8.85 19.13
N GLU A 274 -38.30 8.99 19.96
CA GLU A 274 -38.43 8.96 21.42
C GLU A 274 -39.30 10.11 21.93
N ARG A 275 -39.07 11.34 21.44
CA ARG A 275 -39.90 12.49 21.80
C ARG A 275 -41.35 12.32 21.38
N LEU A 276 -41.59 11.78 20.19
CA LEU A 276 -42.95 11.50 19.71
C LEU A 276 -43.65 10.45 20.59
N GLN A 277 -42.95 9.38 20.98
CA GLN A 277 -43.47 8.39 21.91
C GLN A 277 -43.79 9.01 23.26
N MET A 278 -42.91 9.86 23.81
CA MET A 278 -43.15 10.59 25.06
C MET A 278 -44.42 11.45 24.97
N HIS A 279 -44.59 12.23 23.89
CA HIS A 279 -45.79 13.04 23.68
C HIS A 279 -47.05 12.19 23.53
N THR A 280 -46.96 11.06 22.84
CA THR A 280 -48.08 10.12 22.67
C THR A 280 -48.52 9.53 24.00
N ARG A 281 -47.57 9.05 24.82
CA ARG A 281 -47.83 8.55 26.18
C ARG A 281 -48.45 9.63 27.07
N LYS A 282 -47.92 10.86 27.02
CA LYS A 282 -48.47 11.99 27.79
C LYS A 282 -49.90 12.31 27.37
N LYS A 283 -50.17 12.34 26.06
CA LYS A 283 -51.52 12.60 25.54
C LYS A 283 -52.49 11.51 26.00
N GLU A 284 -52.11 10.25 25.87
CA GLU A 284 -52.92 9.11 26.29
C GLU A 284 -53.22 9.16 27.80
N TRP A 285 -52.20 9.43 28.61
CA TRP A 285 -52.37 9.62 30.06
C TRP A 285 -53.38 10.71 30.38
N MET A 286 -53.27 11.88 29.73
CA MET A 286 -54.20 13.00 29.95
C MET A 286 -55.61 12.68 29.48
N ALA A 287 -55.75 11.90 28.40
CA ALA A 287 -57.03 11.46 27.88
C ALA A 287 -57.73 10.46 28.82
N GLN A 288 -56.99 9.53 29.41
CA GLN A 288 -57.50 8.58 30.40
C GLN A 288 -57.93 9.28 31.69
N PHE A 289 -57.11 10.19 32.21
CA PHE A 289 -57.45 11.01 33.37
C PHE A 289 -58.73 11.83 33.15
N ALA A 290 -58.89 12.43 31.96
CA ALA A 290 -60.07 13.23 31.65
C ALA A 290 -61.37 12.42 31.54
N GLN A 291 -61.29 11.12 31.20
CA GLN A 291 -62.45 10.24 31.08
C GLN A 291 -63.00 9.78 32.44
N ASP A 292 -62.12 9.38 33.36
CA ASP A 292 -62.47 9.00 34.74
C ASP A 292 -61.37 9.44 35.73
N PRO A 293 -61.44 10.67 36.25
CA PRO A 293 -60.39 11.20 37.13
C PRO A 293 -60.24 10.42 38.44
N CYS A 294 -61.35 9.95 39.02
CA CYS A 294 -61.34 9.31 40.33
C CYS A 294 -60.84 7.86 40.25
N GLY A 295 -61.32 7.08 39.27
CA GLY A 295 -60.84 5.72 39.05
C GLY A 295 -59.37 5.72 38.61
N PHE A 296 -59.01 6.60 37.67
CA PHE A 296 -57.64 6.71 37.17
C PHE A 296 -56.63 7.04 38.29
N MET A 297 -56.95 7.97 39.19
CA MET A 297 -56.03 8.31 40.30
C MET A 297 -55.91 7.19 41.34
N ALA A 298 -56.95 6.36 41.52
CA ALA A 298 -56.86 5.17 42.35
C ALA A 298 -55.92 4.12 41.71
N ASP A 299 -56.01 3.94 40.40
CA ASP A 299 -55.13 3.05 39.64
C ASP A 299 -53.67 3.55 39.61
N VAL A 300 -53.46 4.85 39.41
CA VAL A 300 -52.13 5.48 39.50
C VAL A 300 -51.53 5.25 40.90
N LYS A 301 -52.29 5.48 41.97
CA LYS A 301 -51.82 5.23 43.34
C LYS A 301 -51.42 3.76 43.53
N LYS A 302 -52.23 2.82 43.03
CA LYS A 302 -51.92 1.40 43.08
C LYS A 302 -50.64 1.06 42.29
N SER A 303 -50.46 1.65 41.11
CA SER A 303 -49.25 1.49 40.30
C SER A 303 -48.01 2.03 41.02
N GLN A 304 -48.08 3.22 41.61
CA GLN A 304 -46.95 3.82 42.34
C GLN A 304 -46.53 2.98 43.55
N LEU A 305 -47.49 2.42 44.30
CA LEU A 305 -47.19 1.51 45.41
C LEU A 305 -46.49 0.23 44.93
N ALA A 306 -46.94 -0.35 43.83
CA ALA A 306 -46.28 -1.52 43.23
C ALA A 306 -44.86 -1.18 42.73
N ASP A 307 -44.66 -0.02 42.10
CA ASP A 307 -43.35 0.44 41.64
C ASP A 307 -42.38 0.67 42.82
N GLU A 308 -42.89 1.21 43.93
CA GLU A 308 -42.12 1.41 45.17
C GLU A 308 -41.69 0.07 45.79
N GLU A 309 -42.58 -0.92 45.84
CA GLU A 309 -42.24 -2.28 46.29
C GLU A 309 -41.15 -2.90 45.42
N VAL A 310 -41.26 -2.79 44.09
CA VAL A 310 -40.22 -3.30 43.16
C VAL A 310 -38.89 -2.59 43.39
N ARG A 311 -38.90 -1.25 43.55
CA ARG A 311 -37.69 -0.47 43.83
C ARG A 311 -37.01 -0.92 45.13
N LEU A 312 -37.79 -1.18 46.18
CA LEU A 312 -37.27 -1.68 47.45
C LEU A 312 -36.67 -3.09 47.31
N VAL A 313 -37.36 -3.99 46.60
CA VAL A 313 -36.85 -5.35 46.34
C VAL A 313 -35.54 -5.31 45.55
N ILE A 314 -35.46 -4.50 44.50
CA ILE A 314 -34.22 -4.30 43.72
C ILE A 314 -33.11 -3.76 44.63
N SER A 315 -33.40 -2.74 45.44
CA SER A 315 -32.42 -2.18 46.39
C SER A 315 -31.91 -3.23 47.39
N MET A 316 -32.79 -4.08 47.93
CA MET A 316 -32.39 -5.16 48.85
C MET A 316 -31.53 -6.22 48.16
N LEU A 317 -31.84 -6.58 46.91
CA LEU A 317 -31.04 -7.53 46.11
C LEU A 317 -29.65 -7.00 45.80
N PHE A 318 -29.51 -5.69 45.50
CA PHE A 318 -28.20 -5.07 45.28
C PHE A 318 -27.40 -4.93 46.58
N SER A 319 -28.05 -4.64 47.71
CA SER A 319 -27.37 -4.61 49.02
C SER A 319 -26.86 -5.99 49.45
N ASN A 320 -27.67 -7.05 49.29
CA ASN A 320 -27.25 -8.41 49.62
C ASN A 320 -26.14 -8.93 48.69
N LYS A 321 -26.14 -8.57 47.40
CA LYS A 321 -25.04 -8.91 46.46
C LYS A 321 -23.72 -8.18 46.71
N MET A 322 -23.70 -7.11 47.51
CA MET A 322 -22.46 -6.42 47.91
C MET A 322 -21.93 -6.91 49.27
N LEU A 323 -22.67 -7.78 49.97
CA LEU A 323 -22.30 -8.35 51.27
C LEU A 323 -21.76 -9.80 51.17
N ASP A 324 -21.90 -10.44 50.02
CA ASP A 324 -21.26 -11.71 49.61
C ASP A 324 -20.07 -11.43 48.68
#